data_AF-A0A3N9V6P9-F1
#
_entry.id   AF-A0A3N9V6P9-F1
#
_cell.length_a   1.000
_cell.length_b   1.000
_cell.length_c   1.000
_cell.angle_alpha   90.00
_cell.angle_beta   90.00
_cell.angle_gamma   90.00
#
_symmetry.space_group_name_H-M   'P 1'
#
loop_
_entity.id
_entity.type
_entity.pdbx_description
1 polymer ?
#
loop_
_entity_poly.entity_id
_entity_poly.type
_entity_poly.pdbx_seq_one_letter_code
_entity_poly.pdbx_strand_id
1 'polypeptide(L)'
;MFLKGINSDGQIYLELQKDGKLVDESFLAPSAYGATIYDKTYFYRANVGSQKRLVTIAVHFRSTYKDEERALAVVDGIWQISDTPIDVRADTQYGKMTIRTVDATNGVITMDNKDNAIVLAKKSDIELMPGIHIRTANNDTLRYYIYKTETVGKNSA
;
A
#
# COMPACT_ATOMS: atom_id res chain seq x y z
N MET A 1 3.83 -16.76 1.71
CA MET A 1 3.36 -17.48 2.90
C MET A 1 3.13 -18.93 2.53
N PHE A 2 3.48 -19.87 3.39
CA PHE A 2 3.37 -21.30 3.17
C PHE A 2 2.60 -21.94 4.32
N LEU A 3 1.62 -22.79 3.99
CA LEU A 3 1.01 -23.70 4.94
C LEU A 3 1.96 -24.90 5.12
N LYS A 4 2.42 -25.12 6.34
CA LYS A 4 3.36 -26.22 6.66
C LYS A 4 2.67 -27.44 7.24
N GLY A 5 1.53 -27.26 7.88
CA GLY A 5 0.76 -28.37 8.42
C GLY A 5 -0.55 -27.92 9.05
N ILE A 6 -1.40 -28.91 9.30
CA ILE A 6 -2.63 -28.79 10.07
C ILE A 6 -2.63 -29.93 11.10
N ASN A 7 -2.77 -29.61 12.39
CA ASN A 7 -2.84 -30.62 13.45
C ASN A 7 -4.24 -31.30 13.51
N SER A 8 -4.43 -32.24 14.43
CA SER A 8 -5.72 -32.94 14.62
C SER A 8 -6.87 -32.01 15.00
N ASP A 9 -6.56 -30.87 15.61
CA ASP A 9 -7.53 -29.92 16.15
C ASP A 9 -7.87 -28.82 15.12
N GLY A 10 -7.34 -28.91 13.89
CA GLY A 10 -7.56 -27.93 12.83
C GLY A 10 -6.72 -26.66 12.96
N GLN A 11 -5.73 -26.63 13.87
CA GLN A 11 -4.75 -25.55 13.97
C GLN A 11 -3.76 -25.64 12.82
N ILE A 12 -3.49 -24.52 12.17
CA ILE A 12 -2.54 -24.40 11.05
C ILE A 12 -1.19 -23.89 11.54
N TYR A 13 -0.12 -24.41 10.96
CA TYR A 13 1.23 -23.88 11.06
C TYR A 13 1.60 -23.18 9.75
N LEU A 14 2.00 -21.91 9.86
CA LEU A 14 2.31 -21.03 8.74
C LEU A 14 3.74 -20.53 8.82
N GLU A 15 4.40 -20.44 7.66
CA GLU A 15 5.66 -19.72 7.49
C GLU A 15 5.49 -18.57 6.51
N LEU A 16 5.98 -17.38 6.88
CA LEU A 16 6.18 -16.29 5.95
C LEU A 16 7.65 -16.25 5.52
N GLN A 17 7.87 -16.19 4.21
CA GLN A 17 9.20 -16.02 3.65
C GLN A 17 9.25 -14.77 2.79
N LYS A 18 10.40 -14.09 2.83
CA LYS A 18 10.76 -12.98 1.94
C LYS A 18 12.10 -13.33 1.30
N ASP A 19 12.18 -13.23 -0.03
CA ASP A 19 13.40 -13.55 -0.80
C ASP A 19 13.97 -14.94 -0.47
N GLY A 20 13.08 -15.93 -0.28
CA GLY A 20 13.42 -17.31 0.07
C GLY A 20 13.87 -17.53 1.51
N LYS A 21 13.88 -16.50 2.37
CA LYS A 21 14.25 -16.60 3.79
C LYS A 21 13.03 -16.54 4.68
N LEU A 22 12.99 -17.39 5.71
CA LEU A 22 11.98 -17.33 6.76
C LEU A 22 12.08 -15.99 7.52
N VAL A 23 10.97 -15.26 7.60
CA VAL A 23 10.88 -13.97 8.30
C VAL A 23 9.87 -13.97 9.44
N ASP A 24 8.94 -14.93 9.46
CA ASP A 24 7.98 -15.11 10.54
C ASP A 24 7.35 -16.50 10.49
N GLU A 25 6.85 -16.94 11.64
CA GLU A 25 6.12 -18.19 11.77
C GLU A 25 4.93 -18.01 12.74
N SER A 26 3.83 -18.72 12.50
CA SER A 26 2.63 -18.54 13.31
C SER A 26 1.74 -19.78 13.35
N PHE A 27 0.97 -19.88 14.42
CA PHE A 27 -0.05 -20.91 14.61
C PHE A 27 -1.41 -20.25 14.79
N LEU A 28 -2.42 -20.72 14.04
CA LEU A 28 -3.78 -20.19 14.09
C LEU A 28 -4.80 -21.32 14.12
N ALA A 29 -5.94 -21.09 14.76
CA ALA A 29 -7.01 -22.10 14.86
C ALA A 29 -8.31 -21.57 14.23
N PRO A 30 -8.35 -21.37 12.91
CA PRO A 30 -9.46 -20.68 12.26
C PRO A 30 -10.80 -21.44 12.31
N SER A 31 -10.75 -22.76 12.50
CA SER A 31 -11.92 -23.63 12.63
C SER A 31 -12.32 -23.91 14.10
N ALA A 32 -11.64 -23.31 15.07
CA ALA A 32 -11.98 -23.51 16.48
C ALA A 32 -13.39 -23.00 16.79
N TYR A 33 -14.10 -23.70 17.68
CA TYR A 33 -15.43 -23.29 18.11
C TYR A 33 -15.38 -21.91 18.77
N GLY A 34 -16.19 -20.96 18.28
CA GLY A 34 -16.19 -19.59 18.77
C GLY A 34 -15.00 -18.72 18.32
N ALA A 35 -14.19 -19.18 17.36
CA ALA A 35 -13.05 -18.43 16.84
C ALA A 35 -13.45 -17.03 16.36
N THR A 36 -12.74 -16.02 16.86
CA THR A 36 -12.92 -14.62 16.49
C THR A 36 -12.17 -14.30 15.19
N ILE A 37 -12.35 -13.09 14.68
CA ILE A 37 -11.56 -12.60 13.54
C ILE A 37 -10.05 -12.62 13.83
N TYR A 38 -9.64 -12.39 15.08
CA TYR A 38 -8.23 -12.41 15.47
C TYR A 38 -7.64 -13.82 15.42
N ASP A 39 -8.41 -14.83 15.85
CA ASP A 39 -7.98 -16.24 15.82
C ASP A 39 -7.90 -16.80 14.40
N LYS A 40 -8.62 -16.17 13.47
CA LYS A 40 -8.70 -16.50 12.05
C LYS A 40 -7.73 -15.73 11.17
N THR A 41 -7.08 -14.68 11.69
CA THR A 41 -6.25 -13.79 10.87
C THR A 41 -4.79 -13.85 11.26
N TYR A 42 -3.95 -14.25 10.31
CA TYR A 42 -2.50 -14.08 10.41
C TYR A 42 -2.16 -12.60 10.24
N PHE A 43 -1.41 -12.02 11.19
CA PHE A 43 -0.92 -10.64 11.10
C PHE A 43 0.61 -10.64 11.14
N TYR A 44 1.24 -10.33 10.01
CA TYR A 44 2.67 -10.02 10.00
C TYR A 44 2.88 -8.55 10.34
N ARG A 45 3.74 -8.28 11.31
CA ARG A 45 4.09 -6.93 11.75
C ARG A 45 5.57 -6.67 11.51
N ALA A 46 5.86 -5.61 10.77
CA ALA A 46 7.22 -5.19 10.47
C ALA A 46 7.47 -3.76 10.98
N ASN A 47 8.75 -3.41 11.08
CA ASN A 47 9.15 -2.02 11.24
C ASN A 47 9.30 -1.42 9.84
N VAL A 48 8.57 -0.34 9.55
CA VAL A 48 8.53 0.30 8.23
C VAL A 48 8.86 1.78 8.42
N GLY A 49 10.03 2.20 7.94
CA GLY A 49 10.55 3.55 8.22
C GLY A 49 10.67 3.80 9.72
N SER A 50 10.05 4.89 10.19
CA SER A 50 9.98 5.22 11.62
C SER A 50 8.88 4.47 12.39
N GLN A 51 7.93 3.84 11.69
CA GLN A 51 6.80 3.14 12.30
C GLN A 51 7.21 1.75 12.78
N LYS A 52 6.84 1.41 14.02
CA LYS A 52 7.16 0.13 14.64
C LYS A 52 5.92 -0.77 14.67
N ARG A 53 6.13 -2.08 14.45
CA ARG A 53 5.08 -3.11 14.53
C ARG A 53 3.84 -2.81 13.66
N LEU A 54 4.04 -2.15 12.52
CA LEU A 54 3.00 -1.89 11.54
C LEU A 54 2.55 -3.22 10.93
N VAL A 55 1.24 -3.47 10.87
CA VAL A 55 0.72 -4.62 10.11
C VAL A 55 1.03 -4.36 8.66
N THR A 56 1.83 -5.22 8.04
CA THR A 56 2.16 -5.13 6.61
C THR A 56 1.53 -6.24 5.78
N ILE A 57 1.17 -7.36 6.43
CA ILE A 57 0.39 -8.45 5.82
C ILE A 57 -0.69 -8.88 6.82
N ALA A 58 -1.91 -9.03 6.32
CA ALA A 58 -3.00 -9.70 7.02
C ALA A 58 -3.61 -10.77 6.12
N VAL A 59 -3.72 -12.00 6.59
CA VAL A 59 -4.37 -13.10 5.86
C VAL A 59 -5.44 -13.73 6.72
N HIS A 60 -6.70 -13.57 6.31
CA HIS A 60 -7.85 -14.15 6.97
C HIS A 60 -8.14 -15.54 6.40
N PHE A 61 -8.22 -16.52 7.30
CA PHE A 61 -8.55 -17.91 7.01
C PHE A 61 -9.98 -18.18 7.41
N ARG A 62 -10.82 -18.49 6.42
CA ARG A 62 -12.22 -18.85 6.64
C ARG A 62 -12.36 -20.15 7.42
N SER A 63 -11.59 -21.16 7.01
CA SER A 63 -11.70 -22.53 7.52
C SER A 63 -10.47 -23.36 7.15
N THR A 64 -10.32 -24.49 7.83
CA THR A 64 -9.37 -25.56 7.51
C THR A 64 -10.10 -26.84 7.20
N TYR A 65 -9.48 -27.67 6.36
CA TYR A 65 -9.98 -28.99 6.01
C TYR A 65 -8.81 -29.98 6.02
N LYS A 66 -9.01 -31.14 6.63
CA LYS A 66 -8.01 -32.21 6.66
C LYS A 66 -8.72 -33.57 6.58
N ASP A 67 -8.28 -34.41 5.66
CA ASP A 67 -8.63 -35.83 5.57
C ASP A 67 -7.35 -36.69 5.48
N GLU A 68 -7.49 -37.97 5.14
CA GLU A 68 -6.34 -38.89 5.02
C GLU A 68 -5.40 -38.55 3.85
N GLU A 69 -5.88 -37.83 2.83
CA GLU A 69 -5.13 -37.54 1.60
C GLU A 69 -4.67 -36.08 1.49
N ARG A 70 -5.39 -35.14 2.11
CA ARG A 70 -5.27 -33.70 1.86
C ARG A 70 -5.40 -32.88 3.14
N ALA A 71 -4.63 -31.80 3.20
CA ALA A 71 -4.76 -30.76 4.21
C ALA A 71 -4.80 -29.40 3.50
N LEU A 72 -5.87 -28.62 3.75
CA LEU A 72 -6.17 -27.37 3.08
C LEU A 72 -6.53 -26.29 4.09
N ALA A 73 -6.06 -25.06 3.85
CA ALA A 73 -6.51 -23.87 4.54
C ALA A 73 -7.15 -22.92 3.53
N VAL A 74 -8.39 -22.50 3.80
CA VAL A 74 -9.17 -21.67 2.88
C VAL A 74 -9.01 -20.22 3.27
N VAL A 75 -8.42 -19.43 2.37
CA VAL A 75 -8.22 -17.99 2.51
C VAL A 75 -9.29 -17.26 1.71
N ASP A 76 -9.94 -16.28 2.32
CA ASP A 76 -10.94 -15.41 1.69
C ASP A 76 -10.65 -13.91 1.88
N GLY A 77 -9.54 -13.57 2.54
CA GLY A 77 -9.05 -12.20 2.66
C GLY A 77 -7.53 -12.16 2.71
N ILE A 78 -6.93 -11.41 1.77
CA ILE A 78 -5.50 -11.08 1.80
C ILE A 78 -5.39 -9.57 1.69
N TRP A 79 -4.67 -8.97 2.63
CA TRP A 79 -4.28 -7.58 2.59
C TRP A 79 -2.77 -7.49 2.77
N GLN A 80 -2.12 -6.70 1.93
CA GLN A 80 -0.68 -6.49 1.98
C GLN A 80 -0.35 -5.08 1.52
N ILE A 81 0.61 -4.45 2.21
CA ILE A 81 1.25 -3.20 1.80
C ILE A 81 2.75 -3.41 1.62
N SER A 82 3.37 -2.52 0.85
CA SER A 82 4.83 -2.46 0.72
C SER A 82 5.47 -2.18 2.09
N ASP A 83 6.62 -2.80 2.36
CA ASP A 83 7.48 -2.47 3.50
C ASP A 83 8.54 -1.41 3.17
N THR A 84 8.50 -0.87 1.95
CA THR A 84 9.32 0.27 1.52
C THR A 84 8.46 1.54 1.54
N PRO A 85 8.60 2.40 2.56
CA PRO A 85 7.81 3.62 2.67
C PRO A 85 8.34 4.71 1.74
N ILE A 86 7.46 5.61 1.32
CA ILE A 86 7.84 6.89 0.72
C ILE A 86 7.90 7.92 1.83
N ASP A 87 9.04 8.61 1.91
CA ASP A 87 9.25 9.63 2.92
C ASP A 87 8.56 10.93 2.55
N VAL A 88 7.94 11.57 3.54
CA VAL A 88 7.20 12.82 3.38
C VAL A 88 7.73 13.80 4.39
N ARG A 89 8.47 14.82 3.92
CA ARG A 89 9.09 15.84 4.76
C ARG A 89 8.86 17.23 4.19
N ALA A 90 8.77 18.22 5.08
CA ALA A 90 8.84 19.62 4.69
C ALA A 90 10.08 19.89 3.83
N ASP A 91 9.94 20.83 2.91
CA ASP A 91 10.93 21.25 1.92
C ASP A 91 11.33 20.18 0.89
N THR A 92 10.64 19.03 0.87
CA THR A 92 10.77 18.08 -0.24
C THR A 92 10.06 18.61 -1.48
N GLN A 93 10.78 18.70 -2.59
CA GLN A 93 10.27 19.23 -3.85
C GLN A 93 9.80 18.11 -4.80
N TYR A 94 8.62 18.31 -5.40
CA TYR A 94 8.01 17.46 -6.42
C TYR A 94 7.68 18.33 -7.64
N GLY A 95 8.58 18.36 -8.63
CA GLY A 95 8.47 19.28 -9.76
C GLY A 95 8.57 20.74 -9.32
N LYS A 96 7.52 21.53 -9.56
CA LYS A 96 7.39 22.93 -9.12
C LYS A 96 6.77 23.08 -7.73
N MET A 97 6.20 22.01 -7.18
CA MET A 97 5.57 22.04 -5.86
C MET A 97 6.55 21.62 -4.77
N THR A 98 6.49 22.27 -3.61
CA THR A 98 7.31 21.95 -2.43
C THR A 98 6.39 21.66 -1.26
N ILE A 99 6.65 20.57 -0.52
CA ILE A 99 5.94 20.29 0.74
C ILE A 99 6.28 21.38 1.75
N ARG A 100 5.26 22.03 2.32
CA ARG A 100 5.45 23.04 3.37
C ARG A 100 5.14 22.52 4.75
N THR A 101 4.03 21.81 4.88
CA THR A 101 3.59 21.28 6.16
C THR A 101 3.18 19.83 6.01
N VAL A 102 3.58 19.03 7.00
CA VAL A 102 3.12 17.66 7.19
C VAL A 102 2.43 17.62 8.55
N ASP A 103 1.11 17.61 8.54
CA ASP A 103 0.29 17.43 9.73
C ASP A 103 -0.06 15.94 9.86
N ALA A 104 0.78 15.21 10.60
CA ALA A 104 0.61 13.79 10.83
C ALA A 104 -0.62 13.47 11.71
N THR A 105 -1.11 14.43 12.50
CA THR A 105 -2.27 14.25 13.38
C THR A 105 -3.56 14.26 12.58
N ASN A 106 -3.69 15.21 11.64
CA ASN A 106 -4.88 15.35 10.80
C ASN A 106 -4.75 14.65 9.43
N GLY A 107 -3.58 14.08 9.12
CA GLY A 107 -3.33 13.41 7.85
C GLY A 107 -3.28 14.36 6.65
N VAL A 108 -2.79 15.59 6.84
CA VAL A 108 -2.78 16.64 5.81
C VAL A 108 -1.34 16.95 5.37
N ILE A 109 -1.11 16.95 4.06
CA ILE A 109 0.11 17.44 3.44
C ILE A 109 -0.26 18.68 2.63
N THR A 110 0.39 19.81 2.92
CA THR A 110 0.21 21.05 2.15
C THR A 110 1.44 21.30 1.30
N MET A 111 1.23 21.59 0.03
CA MET A 111 2.30 21.92 -0.92
C MET A 111 2.01 23.27 -1.57
N ASP A 112 3.06 24.04 -1.86
CA ASP A 112 2.95 25.29 -2.63
C ASP A 112 4.09 25.42 -3.66
N ASN A 113 4.01 26.43 -4.50
CA ASN A 113 5.03 26.74 -5.50
C ASN A 113 5.78 28.05 -5.17
N LYS A 114 5.86 28.47 -3.90
CA LYS A 114 6.46 29.77 -3.55
C LYS A 114 7.89 29.96 -4.07
N ASP A 115 8.64 28.87 -4.16
CA ASP A 115 10.03 28.87 -4.65
C ASP A 115 10.11 28.71 -6.18
N ASN A 116 8.99 28.42 -6.84
CA ASN A 116 8.92 28.10 -8.27
C ASN A 116 7.77 28.86 -8.94
N ALA A 117 8.07 30.03 -9.51
CA ALA A 117 7.10 30.79 -10.28
C ALA A 117 6.53 29.96 -11.45
N ILE A 118 5.21 30.00 -11.62
CA ILE A 118 4.50 29.37 -12.73
C ILE A 118 4.01 30.45 -13.67
N VAL A 119 4.57 30.49 -14.88
CA VAL A 119 4.16 31.43 -15.92
C VAL A 119 3.14 30.75 -16.83
N LEU A 120 1.90 31.25 -16.82
CA LEU A 120 0.83 30.75 -17.68
C LEU A 120 0.86 31.45 -19.05
N ALA A 121 1.86 31.13 -19.87
CA ALA A 121 1.96 31.61 -21.25
C ALA A 121 0.93 30.91 -22.16
N LYS A 122 0.63 31.47 -23.33
CA LYS A 122 -0.29 30.87 -24.30
C LYS A 122 0.24 29.52 -24.81
N LYS A 123 -0.67 28.59 -25.13
CA LYS A 123 -0.34 27.28 -25.73
C LYS A 123 0.79 26.54 -24.99
N SER A 124 0.76 26.58 -23.67
CA SER A 124 1.79 26.01 -22.81
C SER A 124 1.28 24.77 -22.10
N ASP A 125 2.20 23.84 -21.87
CA ASP A 125 2.00 22.63 -21.08
C ASP A 125 3.06 22.60 -20.00
N ILE A 126 2.64 22.64 -18.75
CA ILE A 126 3.50 22.89 -17.60
C ILE A 126 3.28 21.78 -16.60
N GLU A 127 4.30 20.95 -16.39
CA GLU A 127 4.29 19.98 -15.29
C GLU A 127 4.41 20.72 -13.95
N LEU A 128 3.43 20.50 -13.07
CA LEU A 128 3.41 21.04 -11.70
C LEU A 128 4.16 20.12 -10.75
N MET A 129 3.83 18.84 -10.80
CA MET A 129 4.43 17.76 -10.02
C MET A 129 4.25 16.47 -10.83
N PRO A 130 4.98 15.38 -10.52
CA PRO A 130 4.95 14.17 -11.33
C PRO A 130 3.53 13.72 -11.67
N GLY A 131 3.22 13.71 -12.97
CA GLY A 131 1.92 13.30 -13.49
C GLY A 131 0.82 14.34 -13.43
N ILE A 132 0.98 15.51 -12.80
CA ILE A 132 -0.02 16.58 -12.74
C ILE A 132 0.48 17.83 -13.45
N HIS A 133 -0.32 18.32 -14.39
CA HIS A 133 0.06 19.35 -15.35
C HIS A 133 -0.98 20.47 -15.41
N ILE A 134 -0.56 21.66 -15.81
CA ILE A 134 -1.43 22.75 -16.28
C ILE A 134 -1.25 22.89 -17.78
N ARG A 135 -2.36 22.90 -18.53
CA ARG A 135 -2.34 23.32 -19.93
C ARG A 135 -3.09 24.63 -20.11
N THR A 136 -2.51 25.54 -20.88
CA THR A 136 -3.12 26.81 -21.26
C THR A 136 -3.56 26.80 -22.72
N ALA A 137 -4.67 27.47 -23.00
CA ALA A 137 -5.14 27.65 -24.38
C ALA A 137 -4.23 28.61 -25.15
N ASN A 138 -4.22 28.49 -26.49
CA ASN A 138 -3.66 29.54 -27.34
C ASN A 138 -4.70 30.66 -27.53
N ASN A 139 -4.84 31.54 -26.54
CA ASN A 139 -5.86 32.60 -26.54
C ASN A 139 -5.34 33.88 -25.87
N ASP A 140 -5.87 35.04 -26.25
CA ASP A 140 -5.53 36.33 -25.64
C ASP A 140 -6.06 36.45 -24.20
N THR A 141 -7.20 35.83 -23.91
CA THR A 141 -7.71 35.68 -22.55
C THR A 141 -7.19 34.39 -21.92
N LEU A 142 -6.69 34.48 -20.68
CA LEU A 142 -6.19 33.32 -19.94
C LEU A 142 -7.31 32.29 -19.74
N ARG A 143 -7.07 31.10 -20.29
CA ARG A 143 -7.88 29.89 -20.06
C ARG A 143 -6.92 28.74 -19.86
N TYR A 144 -7.08 28.03 -18.75
CA TYR A 144 -6.23 26.88 -18.42
C TYR A 144 -7.05 25.81 -17.71
N TYR A 145 -6.51 24.60 -17.67
CA TYR A 145 -7.03 23.50 -16.88
C TYR A 145 -5.88 22.70 -16.29
N ILE A 146 -6.15 22.04 -15.16
CA ILE A 146 -5.24 21.06 -14.57
C ILE A 146 -5.65 19.68 -15.08
N TYR A 147 -4.68 18.84 -15.41
CA TYR A 147 -4.94 17.46 -15.78
C TYR A 147 -3.88 16.52 -15.23
N LYS A 148 -4.22 15.24 -15.14
CA LYS A 148 -3.31 14.19 -14.73
C LYS A 148 -2.97 13.31 -15.93
N THR A 149 -1.69 12.96 -16.09
CA THR A 149 -1.24 11.92 -17.00
C THR A 149 -1.18 10.59 -16.27
N GLU A 150 -1.66 9.54 -16.92
CA GLU A 150 -1.61 8.18 -16.42
C GLU A 150 -0.94 7.31 -17.49
N THR A 151 0.03 6.50 -17.09
CA THR A 151 0.55 5.45 -17.96
C THR A 151 -0.27 4.20 -17.74
N VAL A 152 -1.11 3.85 -18.70
CA VAL A 152 -1.85 2.57 -18.65
C VAL A 152 -0.94 1.50 -19.22
N GLY A 153 -0.36 0.66 -18.35
CA GLY A 153 0.33 -0.54 -18.77
C GLY A 153 -0.65 -1.48 -19.50
N LYS A 154 -0.21 -2.11 -20.60
CA LYS A 154 -0.93 -3.29 -21.11
C LYS A 154 -0.78 -4.39 -20.06
N ASN A 155 -1.87 -4.78 -19.41
CA ASN A 155 -1.90 -6.05 -18.71
C ASN A 155 -1.72 -7.15 -19.76
N SER A 156 -0.54 -7.77 -19.79
CA SER A 156 -0.40 -9.09 -20.41
C SER A 156 -1.26 -10.04 -19.58
N ALA A 157 -2.30 -10.59 -20.22
CA ALA A 157 -3.11 -11.67 -19.67
C ALA A 157 -2.28 -12.97 -19.57
#